data_AF-X0V439-F1
#
_entry.id   AF-X0V439-F1
#
_cell.length_a   1.000
_cell.length_b   1.000
_cell.length_c   1.000
_cell.angle_alpha   90.00
_cell.angle_beta   90.00
_cell.angle_gamma   90.00
#
_symmetry.space_group_name_H-M   'P 1'
#
loop_
_entity.id
_entity.type
_entity.pdbx_description
1 polymer ?
#
loop_
_entity_poly.entity_id
_entity_poly.type
_entity_poly.pdbx_seq_one_letter_code
_entity_poly.pdbx_strand_id
1 'polypeptide(L)'
;GQKLKVLEELKAQGEANRVRDLKIIKDNCLFQMESNLTREAKAALYTPTVGIVPPYELTIALAENAQQNGVRIFLDAKVKNITSVDEKVKCVETTRGFILADYVINAAGLFAGVLTAGVAQQ
;
A
#
# COMPACT_ATOMS: atom_id res chain seq x y z
N GLY A 1 21.34 3.28 -27.00
CA GLY A 1 21.90 4.22 -26.00
C GLY A 1 21.41 3.84 -24.60
N GLN A 2 22.22 4.04 -23.56
CA GLN A 2 21.99 3.57 -22.18
C GLN A 2 20.55 3.75 -21.64
N LYS A 3 19.85 4.83 -22.00
CA LYS A 3 18.46 5.10 -21.55
C LYS A 3 17.41 4.13 -22.06
N LEU A 4 17.62 3.47 -23.20
CA LEU A 4 16.69 2.46 -23.74
C LEU A 4 16.80 1.14 -22.99
N LYS A 5 18.01 0.81 -22.53
CA LYS A 5 18.30 -0.40 -21.76
C LYS A 5 17.53 -0.43 -20.45
N VAL A 6 17.38 0.73 -19.79
CA VAL A 6 16.58 0.87 -18.56
C VAL A 6 15.11 0.51 -18.80
N LEU A 7 14.52 0.89 -19.94
CA LEU A 7 13.13 0.52 -20.24
C LEU A 7 12.97 -0.98 -20.51
N GLU A 8 13.98 -1.62 -21.11
CA GLU A 8 14.02 -3.07 -21.32
C GLU A 8 14.17 -3.81 -19.99
N GLU A 9 15.03 -3.32 -19.08
CA GLU A 9 15.19 -3.85 -17.72
C GLU A 9 13.90 -3.72 -16.91
N LEU A 10 13.26 -2.54 -16.92
CA LEU A 10 11.98 -2.32 -16.24
C LEU A 10 10.84 -3.16 -16.83
N LYS A 11 10.82 -3.34 -18.16
CA LYS A 11 9.85 -4.23 -18.82
C LYS A 11 10.06 -5.68 -18.37
N ALA A 12 11.29 -6.18 -18.38
CA ALA A 12 11.61 -7.53 -17.95
C ALA A 12 11.24 -7.76 -16.48
N GLN A 13 11.51 -6.77 -15.61
CA GLN A 13 11.09 -6.82 -14.21
C GLN A 13 9.57 -6.86 -14.07
N GLY A 14 8.85 -6.02 -14.83
CA GLY A 14 7.39 -6.02 -14.84
C GLY A 14 6.80 -7.35 -15.31
N GLU A 15 7.37 -7.95 -16.36
CA GLU A 15 6.95 -9.26 -16.88
C GLU A 15 7.23 -10.39 -15.86
N ALA A 16 8.38 -10.36 -15.18
CA ALA A 16 8.68 -11.28 -14.09
C ALA A 16 7.67 -11.14 -12.92
N ASN A 17 7.21 -9.91 -12.66
CA ASN A 17 6.16 -9.60 -11.70
C ASN A 17 4.73 -9.84 -12.25
N ARG A 18 4.59 -10.43 -13.44
CA ARG A 18 3.31 -10.76 -14.11
C ARG A 18 2.45 -9.54 -14.45
N VAL A 19 3.06 -8.36 -14.62
CA VAL A 19 2.40 -7.19 -15.18
C VAL A 19 2.12 -7.46 -16.66
N ARG A 20 0.84 -7.43 -17.03
CA ARG A 20 0.40 -7.79 -18.38
C ARG A 20 0.54 -6.62 -19.34
N ASP A 21 0.71 -6.94 -20.63
CA ASP A 21 0.59 -6.01 -21.74
C ASP A 21 1.57 -4.81 -21.73
N LEU A 22 2.71 -4.96 -21.06
CA LEU A 22 3.79 -3.96 -21.06
C LEU A 22 4.40 -3.78 -22.45
N LYS A 23 4.49 -2.54 -22.92
CA LYS A 23 5.02 -2.20 -24.25
C LYS A 23 6.00 -1.04 -24.18
N ILE A 24 7.12 -1.16 -24.87
CA ILE A 24 7.98 -0.01 -25.11
C ILE A 24 7.46 0.69 -26.36
N ILE A 25 6.98 1.92 -26.20
CA ILE A 25 6.47 2.76 -27.29
C ILE A 25 7.56 3.77 -27.68
N LYS A 26 7.71 4.00 -28.98
CA LYS A 26 8.74 4.87 -29.58
C LYS A 26 8.15 5.71 -30.71
N ASP A 27 8.94 6.67 -31.18
CA ASP A 27 8.68 7.46 -32.40
C ASP A 27 7.29 8.13 -32.41
N ASN A 28 6.62 8.17 -33.57
CA ASN A 28 5.33 8.84 -33.74
C ASN A 28 4.22 8.27 -32.85
N CYS A 29 4.28 6.98 -32.51
CA CYS A 29 3.28 6.35 -31.64
C CYS A 29 3.26 7.00 -30.25
N LEU A 30 4.42 7.46 -29.76
CA LEU A 30 4.55 8.15 -28.48
C LEU A 30 3.73 9.45 -28.47
N PHE A 31 3.87 10.27 -29.51
CA PHE A 31 3.17 11.57 -29.64
C PHE A 31 1.71 11.42 -30.05
N GLN A 32 1.32 10.29 -30.65
CA GLN A 32 -0.09 9.94 -30.88
C GLN A 32 -0.81 9.62 -29.57
N MET A 33 -0.11 9.02 -28.60
CA MET A 33 -0.68 8.68 -27.30
C MET A 33 -0.71 9.88 -26.34
N GLU A 34 0.31 10.73 -26.36
CA GLU A 34 0.34 11.96 -25.56
C GLU A 34 0.96 13.11 -26.38
N SER A 35 0.12 14.01 -26.90
CA SER A 35 0.54 15.08 -27.79
C SER A 35 1.34 16.18 -27.09
N ASN A 36 1.25 16.29 -25.76
CA ASN A 36 1.94 17.33 -24.99
C ASN A 36 3.37 16.96 -24.60
N LEU A 37 3.88 15.80 -25.05
CA LEU A 37 5.27 15.40 -24.78
C LEU A 37 6.26 16.35 -25.45
N THR A 38 7.38 16.60 -24.75
CA THR A 38 8.54 17.26 -25.35
C THR A 38 9.07 16.47 -26.55
N ARG A 39 9.52 17.19 -27.58
CA ARG A 39 10.16 16.60 -28.77
C ARG A 39 11.48 15.87 -28.47
N GLU A 40 12.02 16.06 -27.27
CA GLU A 40 13.20 15.32 -26.79
C GLU A 40 12.88 13.90 -26.34
N ALA A 41 11.61 13.57 -26.06
CA ALA A 41 11.20 12.23 -25.63
C ALA A 41 11.53 11.18 -26.71
N LYS A 42 12.17 10.08 -26.31
CA LYS A 42 12.66 9.03 -27.23
C LYS A 42 11.88 7.73 -27.17
N ALA A 43 11.33 7.39 -26.01
CA ALA A 43 10.57 6.18 -25.76
C ALA A 43 9.83 6.31 -24.42
N ALA A 44 8.81 5.47 -24.21
CA ALA A 44 8.15 5.27 -22.92
C ALA A 44 7.85 3.78 -22.69
N LEU A 45 7.75 3.37 -21.43
CA LEU A 45 7.19 2.09 -21.05
C LEU A 45 5.70 2.27 -20.76
N TYR A 46 4.87 1.81 -21.68
CA TYR A 46 3.42 1.86 -21.57
C TYR A 46 2.89 0.65 -20.80
N THR A 47 2.03 0.92 -19.81
CA THR A 47 1.45 -0.09 -18.91
C THR A 47 -0.06 0.08 -18.85
N PRO A 48 -0.84 -0.62 -19.69
CA PRO A 48 -2.29 -0.40 -19.81
C PRO A 48 -3.07 -0.84 -18.57
N THR A 49 -2.47 -1.64 -17.69
CA THR A 49 -3.11 -2.09 -16.43
C THR A 49 -2.96 -1.09 -15.29
N VAL A 50 -2.23 0.01 -15.48
CA VAL A 50 -2.11 1.05 -14.46
C VAL A 50 -3.41 1.84 -14.41
N GLY A 51 -3.94 2.01 -13.19
CA GLY A 51 -5.10 2.82 -12.91
C GLY A 51 -4.84 3.79 -11.77
N ILE A 52 -5.77 4.72 -11.59
CA ILE A 52 -5.78 5.66 -10.47
C ILE A 52 -7.01 5.34 -9.63
N VAL A 53 -6.86 5.32 -8.30
CA VAL A 53 -7.96 5.15 -7.37
C VAL A 53 -7.87 6.21 -6.27
N PRO A 54 -9.00 6.82 -5.84
CA PRO A 54 -9.02 7.68 -4.66
C PRO A 54 -8.78 6.86 -3.39
N PRO A 55 -7.65 7.05 -2.66
CA PRO A 55 -7.28 6.18 -1.55
C PRO A 55 -8.25 6.27 -0.37
N TYR A 56 -8.85 7.43 -0.13
CA TYR A 56 -9.80 7.63 0.98
C TYR A 56 -11.11 6.88 0.74
N GLU A 57 -11.68 6.98 -0.46
CA GLU A 57 -12.91 6.27 -0.84
C GLU A 57 -12.71 4.76 -0.81
N LEU A 58 -11.57 4.27 -1.33
CA LEU A 58 -11.21 2.86 -1.24
C LEU A 58 -11.16 2.38 0.22
N THR A 59 -10.54 3.16 1.10
CA THR A 59 -10.41 2.81 2.52
C THR A 59 -11.78 2.77 3.20
N ILE A 60 -12.64 3.76 2.94
CA ILE A 60 -14.00 3.82 3.50
C ILE A 60 -14.82 2.62 3.02
N ALA A 61 -14.80 2.32 1.72
CA ALA A 61 -15.53 1.18 1.17
C ALA A 61 -15.10 -0.16 1.79
N LEU A 62 -13.79 -0.37 2.01
CA LEU A 62 -13.27 -1.55 2.70
C LEU A 62 -13.72 -1.61 4.17
N ALA A 63 -13.71 -0.48 4.87
CA ALA A 63 -14.16 -0.38 6.25
C ALA A 63 -15.66 -0.69 6.39
N GLU A 64 -16.49 -0.16 5.49
CA GLU A 64 -17.93 -0.42 5.43
C GLU A 64 -18.21 -1.91 5.15
N ASN A 65 -17.49 -2.50 4.19
CA ASN A 65 -17.62 -3.93 3.87
C ASN A 65 -17.22 -4.82 5.07
N ALA A 66 -16.15 -4.46 5.79
CA ALA A 66 -15.76 -5.16 7.00
C ALA A 66 -16.83 -5.05 8.10
N GLN A 67 -17.40 -3.86 8.28
CA GLN A 67 -18.46 -3.64 9.26
C GLN A 67 -19.73 -4.43 8.93
N GLN A 68 -20.10 -4.54 7.65
CA GLN A 68 -21.20 -5.40 7.20
C GLN A 68 -20.96 -6.88 7.54
N ASN A 69 -19.70 -7.31 7.59
CA ASN A 69 -19.29 -8.66 8.01
C ASN A 69 -19.08 -8.80 9.54
N GLY A 70 -19.47 -7.79 10.34
CA GLY A 70 -19.45 -7.85 11.80
C GLY A 70 -18.19 -7.30 12.47
N VAL A 71 -17.27 -6.69 11.72
CA VAL A 71 -16.11 -6.00 12.31
C VAL A 71 -16.56 -4.74 13.05
N ARG A 72 -15.98 -4.49 14.23
CA ARG A 72 -16.19 -3.27 15.01
C ARG A 72 -15.04 -2.30 14.79
N ILE A 73 -15.35 -1.08 14.37
CA ILE A 73 -14.37 -0.02 14.13
C ILE A 73 -14.44 0.99 15.27
N PHE A 74 -13.30 1.24 15.92
CA PHE A 74 -13.18 2.22 16.99
C PHE A 74 -12.31 3.39 16.54
N LEU A 75 -12.95 4.49 16.14
CA LEU A 75 -12.27 5.76 15.92
C LEU A 75 -11.96 6.44 17.26
N ASP A 76 -11.03 7.40 17.21
CA ASP A 76 -10.54 8.15 18.38
C ASP A 76 -10.02 7.26 19.54
N ALA A 77 -9.58 6.04 19.20
CA ALA A 77 -9.08 5.02 20.11
C ALA A 77 -7.57 4.84 19.95
N LYS A 78 -6.78 5.88 20.26
CA LYS A 78 -5.32 5.81 20.15
C LYS A 78 -4.79 4.72 21.10
N VAL A 79 -4.04 3.77 20.55
CA VAL A 79 -3.34 2.74 21.31
C VAL A 79 -2.23 3.41 22.14
N LYS A 80 -2.19 3.09 23.43
CA LYS A 80 -1.19 3.58 24.39
C LYS A 80 -0.18 2.50 24.76
N ASN A 81 -0.66 1.27 24.94
CA ASN A 81 0.15 0.14 25.36
C ASN A 81 -0.44 -1.17 24.83
N ILE A 82 0.41 -2.17 24.66
CA ILE A 82 0.02 -3.55 24.35
C ILE A 82 0.69 -4.43 25.39
N THR A 83 -0.12 -5.19 26.11
CA THR A 83 0.34 -6.09 27.17
C THR A 83 0.35 -7.52 26.67
N SER A 84 1.51 -8.17 26.84
CA SER A 84 1.68 -9.60 26.58
C SER A 84 2.10 -10.31 27.86
N VAL A 85 1.57 -11.52 28.06
CA VAL A 85 1.88 -12.42 29.17
C VAL A 85 2.13 -13.81 28.61
N ASP A 86 3.22 -14.46 29.02
CA ASP A 86 3.65 -15.76 28.49
C ASP A 86 3.74 -15.78 26.95
N GLU A 87 4.36 -14.74 26.38
CA GLU A 87 4.51 -14.53 24.92
C GLU A 87 3.18 -14.38 24.15
N LYS A 88 2.04 -14.25 24.85
CA LYS A 88 0.73 -14.07 24.24
C LYS A 88 0.19 -12.68 24.52
N VAL A 89 -0.32 -12.01 23.49
CA VAL A 89 -1.06 -10.76 23.69
C VAL A 89 -2.27 -11.04 24.58
N LYS A 90 -2.51 -10.15 25.53
CA LYS A 90 -3.68 -10.19 26.42
C LYS A 90 -4.59 -9.00 26.21
N CYS A 91 -4.00 -7.82 26.04
CA CYS A 91 -4.76 -6.58 26.07
C CYS A 91 -4.10 -5.47 25.26
N VAL A 92 -4.93 -4.66 24.63
CA VAL A 92 -4.57 -3.38 24.02
C VAL A 92 -5.21 -2.27 24.85
N GLU A 93 -4.39 -1.42 25.44
CA GLU A 93 -4.85 -0.21 26.10
C GLU A 93 -5.01 0.92 25.08
N THR A 94 -6.16 1.59 25.10
CA THR A 94 -6.45 2.74 24.24
C THR A 94 -6.91 3.96 25.05
N THR A 95 -7.01 5.11 24.40
CA THR A 95 -7.68 6.29 24.98
C THR A 95 -9.15 6.07 25.34
N ARG A 96 -9.78 5.02 24.82
CA ARG A 96 -11.19 4.67 25.06
C ARG A 96 -11.38 3.46 25.98
N GLY A 97 -10.30 2.98 26.59
CA GLY A 97 -10.31 1.82 27.48
C GLY A 97 -9.55 0.63 26.90
N PHE A 98 -9.80 -0.54 27.47
CA PHE A 98 -9.06 -1.77 27.20
C PHE A 98 -9.81 -2.68 26.22
N ILE A 99 -9.06 -3.30 25.31
CA ILE A 99 -9.57 -4.29 24.36
C ILE A 99 -8.80 -5.59 24.60
N LEU A 100 -9.51 -6.64 25.02
CA LEU A 100 -8.94 -7.98 25.10
C LEU A 100 -8.79 -8.55 23.68
N ALA A 101 -7.62 -9.12 23.40
CA ALA A 101 -7.32 -9.65 22.08
C ALA A 101 -6.35 -10.83 22.21
N ASP A 102 -6.65 -11.93 21.53
CA ASP A 102 -5.74 -13.08 21.41
C ASP A 102 -4.59 -12.79 20.42
N TYR A 103 -4.87 -11.92 19.44
CA TYR A 103 -3.93 -11.53 18.39
C TYR A 103 -4.02 -10.03 18.11
N VAL A 104 -2.87 -9.41 17.82
CA VAL A 104 -2.80 -8.01 17.40
C VAL A 104 -1.96 -7.92 16.13
N ILE A 105 -2.51 -7.26 15.11
CA ILE A 105 -1.81 -6.95 13.87
C ILE A 105 -1.46 -5.46 13.89
N ASN A 106 -0.16 -5.15 13.87
CA ASN A 106 0.30 -3.77 13.80
C ASN A 106 0.26 -3.26 12.35
N ALA A 107 -0.75 -2.45 12.04
CA ALA A 107 -0.93 -1.79 10.74
C ALA A 107 -0.84 -0.26 10.85
N ALA A 108 -0.06 0.27 11.81
CA ALA A 108 0.00 1.71 12.12
C ALA A 108 0.87 2.55 11.17
N GLY A 109 1.28 2.02 10.01
CA GLY A 109 2.09 2.73 9.02
C GLY A 109 3.40 3.27 9.62
N LEU A 110 3.66 4.57 9.43
CA LEU A 110 4.87 5.23 9.96
C LEU A 110 5.03 5.09 11.49
N PHE A 111 3.93 4.91 12.22
CA PHE A 111 3.94 4.78 13.69
C PHE A 111 4.13 3.33 14.16
N ALA A 112 4.25 2.36 13.25
CA ALA A 112 4.40 0.95 13.61
C ALA A 112 5.61 0.71 14.53
N GLY A 113 6.76 1.32 14.22
CA GLY A 113 7.98 1.19 15.04
C GLY A 113 7.82 1.73 16.46
N VAL A 114 7.10 2.85 16.62
CA VAL A 114 6.83 3.46 17.94
C VAL A 114 5.96 2.53 18.79
N LEU A 115 4.91 1.94 18.19
CA LEU A 115 4.05 0.99 18.90
C LEU A 115 4.80 -0.29 19.29
N THR A 116 5.64 -0.82 18.41
CA THR A 116 6.42 -2.03 18.70
C THR A 116 7.42 -1.81 19.83
N ALA A 117 8.12 -0.67 19.86
CA ALA A 117 9.06 -0.35 20.94
C ALA A 117 8.37 -0.18 22.31
N GLY A 118 7.09 0.19 22.31
CA GLY A 118 6.27 0.35 23.51
C GLY A 118 5.62 -0.93 24.03
N VAL A 119 5.82 -2.09 23.39
CA VAL A 119 5.25 -3.37 23.85
C VAL A 119 5.97 -3.83 25.10
N ALA A 120 5.30 -3.76 26.25
CA ALA A 120 5.81 -4.30 27.51
C ALA A 120 5.58 -5.81 27.56
N GLN A 121 6.67 -6.57 27.75
CA GLN A 121 6.62 -7.99 28.06
C GLN A 121 6.60 -8.16 29.58
N GLN A 122 5.60 -8.88 30.10
CA GLN A 122 5.51 -9.26 31.51
C GLN A 122 5.49 -10.77 31.65
#